data_AF-D0NCM9-F1
#
_entry.id   AF-D0NCM9-F1
#
_cell.length_a   1.000
_cell.length_b   1.000
_cell.length_c   1.000
_cell.angle_alpha   90.00
_cell.angle_beta   90.00
_cell.angle_gamma   90.00
#
_symmetry.space_group_name_H-M   'P 1'
#
loop_
_entity.id
_entity.type
_entity.pdbx_description
1 polymer ?
#
loop_
_entity_poly.entity_id
_entity_poly.type
_entity_poly.pdbx_seq_one_letter_code
_entity_poly.pdbx_strand_id
1 'polypeptide(L)'
;MPPDRTLARKRLAERKKDKKLFTAAFPCNADGSERPPLLFIGKSKTAIVKAWMTRNIFFKWLKDLDSKFRSMTTKIVFLQPNTTSKRQPPDAGIIAAFKRHYTRRQIQHAIDRLEADPAMDFATTAKLYSQPL
;
A
#
# COMPACT_ATOMS: atom_id res chain seq x y z
N MET A 1 -0.27 -24.48 -4.47
CA MET A 1 -0.81 -23.23 -5.07
C MET A 1 -2.32 -23.24 -4.91
N PRO A 2 -2.96 -22.17 -4.41
CA PRO A 2 -4.41 -22.09 -4.49
C PRO A 2 -4.82 -22.01 -5.97
N PRO A 3 -5.92 -22.65 -6.38
CA PRO A 3 -6.34 -22.68 -7.78
C PRO A 3 -6.76 -21.28 -8.25
N ASP A 4 -6.39 -20.94 -9.49
CA ASP A 4 -6.61 -19.62 -10.12
C ASP A 4 -8.06 -19.43 -10.61
N ARG A 5 -8.85 -20.50 -10.69
CA ARG A 5 -10.29 -20.43 -11.01
C ARG A 5 -11.07 -21.46 -10.18
N THR A 6 -12.21 -21.06 -9.65
CA THR A 6 -13.19 -21.96 -9.05
C THR A 6 -13.84 -22.80 -10.15
N LEU A 7 -13.78 -24.14 -10.04
CA LEU A 7 -14.47 -25.10 -10.92
C LEU A 7 -15.99 -25.13 -10.67
N ALA A 8 -16.60 -23.99 -10.37
CA ALA A 8 -18.01 -23.90 -10.02
C ALA A 8 -18.85 -23.63 -11.28
N ARG A 9 -19.70 -24.59 -11.67
CA ARG A 9 -20.67 -24.44 -12.77
C ARG A 9 -21.88 -23.56 -12.41
N LYS A 10 -22.03 -23.16 -11.14
CA LYS A 10 -23.12 -22.30 -10.64
C LYS A 10 -22.55 -21.15 -9.84
N ARG A 11 -23.22 -19.99 -9.86
CA ARG A 11 -22.88 -18.81 -9.05
C ARG A 11 -23.09 -19.14 -7.58
N LEU A 12 -22.04 -19.60 -6.90
CA LEU A 12 -22.01 -19.69 -5.45
C LEU A 12 -21.81 -18.28 -4.90
N ALA A 13 -22.42 -17.95 -3.76
CA ALA A 13 -22.12 -16.73 -3.03
C ALA A 13 -20.68 -16.79 -2.53
N GLU A 14 -19.74 -16.43 -3.40
CA GLU A 14 -18.34 -16.32 -3.03
C GLU A 14 -18.20 -15.15 -2.06
N ARG A 15 -17.82 -15.47 -0.82
CA ARG A 15 -17.47 -14.45 0.17
C ARG A 15 -16.15 -13.85 -0.28
N LYS A 16 -16.21 -12.66 -0.90
CA LYS A 16 -15.04 -11.86 -1.25
C LYS A 16 -14.11 -11.82 -0.03
N LYS A 17 -12.91 -12.37 -0.18
CA LYS A 17 -11.93 -12.42 0.91
C LYS A 17 -11.72 -11.01 1.45
N ASP A 18 -11.83 -10.85 2.77
CA ASP A 18 -11.54 -9.59 3.44
C ASP A 18 -10.07 -9.24 3.19
N LYS A 19 -9.86 -8.29 2.28
CA LYS A 19 -8.54 -7.77 1.97
C LYS A 19 -8.19 -6.78 3.08
N LYS A 20 -7.18 -7.11 3.88
CA LYS A 20 -6.52 -6.13 4.74
C LYS A 20 -5.54 -5.35 3.87
N LEU A 21 -5.75 -4.05 3.78
CA LEU A 21 -5.04 -3.15 2.88
C LEU A 21 -4.58 -1.94 3.69
N PHE A 22 -3.39 -1.45 3.37
CA PHE A 22 -2.91 -0.14 3.81
C PHE A 22 -2.63 0.69 2.56
N THR A 23 -2.79 1.99 2.67
CA THR A 23 -2.44 2.94 1.60
C THR A 23 -1.15 3.64 2.00
N ALA A 24 -0.22 3.78 1.06
CA ALA A 24 0.96 4.60 1.23
C ALA A 24 1.01 5.62 0.10
N ALA A 25 1.19 6.90 0.43
CA ALA A 25 1.49 7.94 -0.55
C ALA A 25 3.02 8.12 -0.61
N PHE A 26 3.57 8.05 -1.83
CA PHE A 26 4.98 8.22 -2.12
C PHE A 26 5.22 9.58 -2.79
N PRO A 27 5.43 10.67 -2.02
CA PRO A 27 5.87 11.92 -2.60
C PRO A 27 7.34 11.75 -3.04
N CYS A 28 7.59 11.95 -4.32
CA CYS A 28 8.93 11.94 -4.89
C CYS A 28 8.96 12.84 -6.13
N ASN A 29 10.09 13.51 -6.34
CA ASN A 29 10.37 14.14 -7.62
C ASN A 29 10.88 13.11 -8.64
N ALA A 30 11.02 13.52 -9.91
CA ALA A 30 11.30 12.61 -11.01
C ALA A 30 12.68 11.94 -10.95
N ASP A 31 13.67 12.67 -10.47
CA ASP A 31 15.05 12.20 -10.23
C ASP A 31 15.22 11.52 -8.86
N GLY A 32 14.24 11.69 -7.97
CA GLY A 32 14.24 11.11 -6.63
C GLY A 32 15.19 11.80 -5.66
N SER A 33 15.72 12.98 -5.95
CA SER A 33 16.54 13.75 -4.98
C SER A 33 15.71 14.27 -3.80
N GLU A 34 14.44 14.58 -4.04
CA GLU A 34 13.52 15.02 -3.00
C GLU A 34 12.48 13.95 -2.69
N ARG A 35 12.54 13.46 -1.45
CA ARG A 35 11.67 12.40 -0.93
C ARG A 35 11.06 12.84 0.40
N PRO A 36 9.94 13.58 0.39
CA PRO A 36 9.22 13.90 1.61
C PRO A 36 8.75 12.64 2.34
N PRO A 37 8.43 12.72 3.64
CA PRO A 37 7.96 11.57 4.41
C PRO A 37 6.74 10.89 3.77
N LEU A 38 6.76 9.56 3.74
CA LEU A 38 5.66 8.75 3.25
C LEU A 38 4.42 8.95 4.13
N LEU A 39 3.26 9.14 3.50
CA LEU A 39 1.99 9.15 4.22
C LEU A 39 1.45 7.72 4.27
N PHE A 40 1.50 7.10 5.44
CA PHE A 40 0.84 5.81 5.68
C PHE A 40 -0.57 6.02 6.20
N ILE A 41 -1.54 5.40 5.53
CA ILE A 41 -2.95 5.40 5.94
C ILE A 41 -3.35 3.94 6.15
N GLY A 42 -3.39 3.55 7.42
CA GLY A 42 -3.97 2.28 7.85
C GLY A 42 -5.44 2.45 8.26
N LYS A 43 -6.06 1.36 8.74
CA LYS A 43 -7.35 1.46 9.44
C LYS A 43 -7.16 2.28 10.72
N SER A 44 -7.60 3.54 10.69
CA SER A 44 -7.79 4.33 11.91
C SER A 44 -8.99 3.80 12.70
N LYS A 45 -8.91 3.75 14.03
CA LYS A 45 -10.05 3.45 14.92
C LYS A 45 -11.23 4.43 14.70
N THR A 46 -10.97 5.57 14.07
CA THR A 46 -11.88 6.71 13.88
C THR A 46 -12.29 6.94 12.41
N ALA A 47 -12.09 5.97 11.50
CA ALA A 47 -12.55 6.09 10.12
C ALA A 47 -14.07 5.82 10.04
N ILE A 48 -14.87 6.89 10.02
CA ILE A 48 -16.35 6.87 10.06
C ILE A 48 -16.97 6.25 8.78
N VAL A 49 -16.20 6.03 7.72
CA VAL A 49 -16.72 5.47 6.45
C VAL A 49 -15.69 4.53 5.83
N LYS A 50 -16.14 3.61 4.97
CA LYS A 50 -15.33 2.72 4.11
C LYS A 50 -14.43 3.48 3.10
N ALA A 51 -14.09 4.74 3.36
CA ALA A 51 -13.22 5.56 2.55
C ALA A 51 -11.77 5.33 2.96
N TRP A 52 -10.94 5.01 1.98
CA TRP A 52 -9.53 4.67 2.15
C TRP A 52 -8.64 5.88 2.44
N MET A 53 -9.19 7.08 2.26
CA MET A 53 -8.58 8.38 2.54
C MET A 53 -9.70 9.35 2.90
N THR A 54 -9.65 9.96 4.07
CA THR A 54 -10.60 11.05 4.41
C THR A 54 -10.06 12.37 3.89
N ARG A 55 -10.99 13.28 3.54
CA ARG A 55 -10.67 14.64 3.12
C ARG A 55 -9.70 15.30 4.10
N ASN A 56 -9.98 15.22 5.40
CA ASN A 56 -9.19 15.91 6.43
C ASN A 56 -7.74 15.41 6.51
N ILE A 57 -7.51 14.09 6.41
CA ILE A 57 -6.16 13.52 6.45
C ILE A 57 -5.36 14.00 5.24
N PHE A 58 -5.96 13.91 4.04
CA PHE A 58 -5.29 14.35 2.81
C PHE A 58 -5.03 15.85 2.82
N PHE A 59 -6.02 16.67 3.19
CA PHE A 59 -5.87 18.13 3.22
C PHE A 59 -4.84 18.59 4.24
N LYS A 60 -4.75 17.95 5.42
CA LYS A 60 -3.72 18.27 6.41
C LYS A 60 -2.33 18.00 5.83
N TRP A 61 -2.12 16.78 5.33
CA TRP A 61 -0.84 16.40 4.72
C TRP A 61 -0.47 17.29 3.54
N LEU A 62 -1.43 17.62 2.67
CA LEU A 62 -1.20 18.50 1.52
C LEU A 62 -0.80 19.92 1.93
N LYS A 63 -1.40 20.47 3.01
CA LYS A 63 -1.01 21.78 3.55
C LYS A 63 0.42 21.76 4.08
N ASP A 64 0.78 20.73 4.86
CA ASP A 64 2.13 20.59 5.40
C ASP A 64 3.16 20.50 4.27
N LEU A 65 2.82 19.76 3.20
CA LEU A 65 3.65 19.64 2.01
C LEU A 65 3.78 20.98 1.27
N ASP A 66 2.67 21.67 1.01
CA ASP A 66 2.66 22.97 0.32
C ASP A 66 3.47 24.03 1.10
N SER A 67 3.34 24.07 2.43
CA SER A 67 4.16 24.94 3.28
C SER A 67 5.65 24.66 3.16
N LYS A 68 6.06 23.38 3.11
CA LYS A 68 7.46 22.98 2.89
C LYS A 68 7.97 23.43 1.52
N PHE A 69 7.21 23.20 0.45
CA PHE A 69 7.67 23.57 -0.90
C PHE A 69 7.72 25.09 -1.09
N ARG A 70 6.79 25.84 -0.47
CA ARG A 70 6.82 27.31 -0.47
C ARG A 70 8.06 27.88 0.20
N SER A 71 8.53 27.30 1.31
CA SER A 71 9.79 27.75 1.93
C SER A 71 11.00 27.48 1.05
N MET A 72 10.90 26.52 0.13
CA MET A 72 11.89 26.21 -0.90
C MET A 72 11.61 26.94 -2.23
N THR A 73 10.75 27.96 -2.24
CA THR A 73 10.35 28.74 -3.44
C THR A 73 9.80 27.88 -4.59
N THR A 74 9.31 26.67 -4.28
CA THR A 74 8.78 25.72 -5.26
C THR A 74 7.26 25.70 -5.19
N LYS A 75 6.61 25.66 -6.36
CA LYS A 75 5.15 25.69 -6.45
C LYS A 75 4.59 24.29 -6.70
N ILE A 76 3.63 23.88 -5.88
CA ILE A 76 2.82 22.69 -6.15
C ILE A 76 1.72 23.04 -7.16
N VAL A 77 1.59 22.22 -8.20
CA VAL A 77 0.55 22.34 -9.23
C VAL A 77 -0.20 21.03 -9.38
N PHE A 78 -1.51 21.11 -9.59
CA PHE A 78 -2.29 19.93 -9.96
C PHE A 78 -2.08 19.60 -11.43
N LEU A 79 -1.85 18.32 -11.72
CA LEU A 79 -1.87 17.83 -13.08
C LEU A 79 -3.29 17.86 -13.62
N GLN A 80 -3.41 17.94 -14.94
CA GLN A 80 -4.69 17.78 -15.61
C GLN A 80 -5.29 16.41 -15.27
N PRO A 81 -6.63 16.29 -15.23
CA PRO A 81 -7.28 15.00 -15.02
C PRO A 81 -6.79 13.99 -16.07
N ASN A 82 -6.64 12.73 -15.65
CA ASN A 82 -6.19 11.62 -16.50
C ASN A 82 -4.78 11.76 -17.10
N THR A 83 -3.91 12.57 -16.48
CA THR A 83 -2.48 12.59 -16.85
C THR A 83 -1.89 11.19 -16.64
N THR A 84 -1.55 10.52 -17.73
CA THR A 84 -1.21 9.09 -17.80
C THR A 84 -0.08 8.70 -16.85
N SER A 85 -0.23 7.52 -16.24
CA SER A 85 0.72 6.88 -15.33
C SER A 85 2.14 6.74 -15.89
N LYS A 86 2.32 6.71 -17.23
CA LYS A 86 3.64 6.73 -17.88
C LYS A 86 4.51 7.93 -17.46
N ARG A 87 3.91 9.05 -17.05
CA ARG A 87 4.63 10.26 -16.63
C ARG A 87 4.89 10.32 -15.12
N GLN A 88 4.28 9.45 -14.33
CA GLN A 88 4.35 9.53 -12.87
C GLN A 88 5.55 8.72 -12.36
N PRO A 89 6.50 9.35 -11.64
CA PRO A 89 7.66 8.64 -11.08
C PRO A 89 7.31 7.40 -10.23
N PRO A 90 6.19 7.39 -9.46
CA PRO A 90 5.77 6.19 -8.73
C PRO A 90 5.56 4.95 -9.59
N ASP A 91 4.94 5.12 -10.77
CA ASP A 91 4.64 4.05 -11.70
C ASP A 91 5.86 3.58 -12.49
N ALA A 92 6.92 4.40 -12.55
CA ALA A 92 8.18 4.09 -13.24
C ALA A 92 9.07 3.08 -12.50
N GLY A 93 8.65 2.56 -11.35
CA GLY A 93 9.35 1.46 -10.66
C GLY A 93 9.30 1.51 -9.14
N ILE A 94 8.99 2.67 -8.55
CA ILE A 94 8.91 2.83 -7.08
C ILE A 94 7.85 1.89 -6.51
N ILE A 95 6.66 1.83 -7.11
CA ILE A 95 5.58 0.94 -6.67
C ILE A 95 6.01 -0.53 -6.80
N ALA A 96 6.68 -0.90 -7.89
CA ALA A 96 7.13 -2.26 -8.13
C ALA A 96 8.20 -2.69 -7.12
N ALA A 97 9.19 -1.82 -6.87
CA ALA A 97 10.24 -2.04 -5.88
C ALA A 97 9.66 -2.15 -4.46
N PHE A 98 8.76 -1.24 -4.09
CA PHE A 98 8.09 -1.29 -2.79
C PHE A 98 7.33 -2.59 -2.59
N LYS A 99 6.53 -3.01 -3.58
CA LYS A 99 5.81 -4.31 -3.52
C LYS A 99 6.78 -5.48 -3.36
N ARG A 100 7.88 -5.52 -4.12
CA ARG A 100 8.90 -6.56 -4.01
C ARG A 100 9.52 -6.62 -2.61
N HIS A 101 9.92 -5.48 -2.06
CA HIS A 101 10.52 -5.41 -0.73
C HIS A 101 9.53 -5.80 0.36
N TYR A 102 8.29 -5.34 0.26
CA TYR A 102 7.23 -5.68 1.20
C TYR A 102 6.94 -7.18 1.20
N THR A 103 6.77 -7.78 0.01
CA THR A 103 6.58 -9.22 -0.14
C THR A 103 7.76 -10.02 0.45
N ARG A 104 8.99 -9.61 0.17
CA ARG A 104 10.18 -10.27 0.77
C ARG A 104 10.13 -10.23 2.30
N ARG A 105 9.75 -9.10 2.88
CA ARG A 105 9.64 -8.94 4.34
C ARG A 105 8.52 -9.79 4.93
N GLN A 106 7.39 -9.93 4.24
CA GLN A 106 6.31 -10.83 4.67
C GLN A 106 6.76 -12.29 4.67
N ILE A 107 7.53 -12.72 3.67
CA ILE A 107 8.08 -14.08 3.61
C ILE A 107 9.05 -14.29 4.76
N GLN A 108 10.00 -13.37 4.97
CA GLN A 108 10.97 -13.48 6.05
C GLN A 108 10.27 -13.58 7.41
N HIS A 109 9.33 -12.69 7.70
CA HIS A 109 8.57 -12.73 8.94
C HIS A 109 7.77 -14.04 9.14
N ALA A 110 7.31 -14.67 8.05
CA ALA A 110 6.67 -15.98 8.14
C ALA A 110 7.68 -17.10 8.46
N ILE A 111 8.89 -17.05 7.89
CA ILE A 111 9.99 -17.97 8.19
C ILE A 111 10.43 -17.82 9.65
N ASP A 112 10.68 -16.59 10.11
CA ASP A 112 11.11 -16.31 11.48
C ASP A 112 10.10 -16.87 12.51
N ARG A 113 8.80 -16.87 12.20
CA ARG A 113 7.76 -17.48 13.04
C ARG A 113 7.74 -19.01 13.00
N LEU A 114 8.09 -19.63 11.88
CA LEU A 114 8.25 -21.09 11.80
C LEU A 114 9.45 -21.56 12.59
N GLU A 115 10.56 -20.82 12.50
CA GLU A 115 11.77 -21.13 13.26
C GLU A 115 11.53 -20.98 14.77
N ALA A 116 10.73 -19.99 15.18
CA ALA A 116 10.37 -19.78 16.59
C ALA A 116 9.36 -20.81 17.14
N ASP A 117 8.50 -21.38 16.31
CA ASP A 117 7.51 -22.41 16.69
C ASP A 117 7.50 -23.55 15.66
N PRO A 118 8.36 -24.58 15.86
CA PRO A 118 8.47 -25.71 14.95
C PRO A 118 7.21 -26.58 14.85
N ALA A 119 6.26 -26.43 15.79
CA ALA A 119 4.97 -27.11 15.76
C ALA A 119 3.93 -26.38 14.88
N MET A 120 4.24 -25.18 14.38
CA MET A 120 3.35 -24.39 13.56
C MET A 120 3.16 -25.03 12.17
N ASP A 121 1.93 -25.43 11.87
CA ASP A 121 1.55 -26.01 10.58
C ASP A 121 1.76 -25.04 9.40
N PHE A 122 2.25 -25.58 8.27
CA PHE A 122 2.45 -24.88 7.00
C PHE A 122 1.20 -24.12 6.51
N ALA A 123 -0.01 -24.64 6.78
CA ALA A 123 -1.24 -23.94 6.39
C ALA A 123 -1.48 -22.67 7.21
N THR A 124 -1.00 -22.64 8.46
CA THR A 124 -1.03 -21.46 9.34
C THR A 124 0.00 -20.43 8.88
N THR A 125 1.17 -20.86 8.43
CA THR A 125 2.20 -19.97 7.88
C THR A 125 1.83 -19.35 6.54
N ALA A 126 1.18 -20.10 5.67
CA ALA A 126 0.64 -19.56 4.42
C ALA A 126 -0.41 -18.45 4.67
N LYS A 127 -1.15 -18.55 5.78
CA LYS A 127 -2.07 -17.49 6.22
C LYS A 127 -1.34 -16.26 6.76
N LEU A 128 -0.18 -16.42 7.41
CA LEU A 128 0.67 -15.33 7.93
C LEU A 128 1.26 -14.47 6.81
N TYR A 129 1.77 -15.09 5.75
CA TYR A 129 2.23 -14.37 4.54
C TYR A 129 1.11 -13.53 3.90
N SER A 130 -0.14 -13.96 4.04
CA SER A 130 -1.32 -13.25 3.51
C SER A 130 -1.80 -12.10 4.42
N GLN A 131 -1.24 -11.92 5.61
CA GLN A 131 -1.58 -10.81 6.51
C GLN A 131 -0.64 -9.62 6.29
N PRO A 132 -1.12 -8.38 6.47
CA PRO A 132 -0.22 -7.25 6.57
C PRO A 132 0.72 -7.43 7.77
N LEU A 133 1.97 -6.99 7.62
CA LEU A 133 2.93 -6.86 8.70
C LEU A 133 2.40 -5.94 9.80
#